data_AF-A0A4Q3Y2M4-F1
#
_entry.id   AF-A0A4Q3Y2M4-F1
#
_cell.length_a   1.000
_cell.length_b   1.000
_cell.length_c   1.000
_cell.angle_alpha   90.00
_cell.angle_beta   90.00
_cell.angle_gamma   90.00
#
_symmetry.space_group_name_H-M   'P 1'
#
loop_
_entity.id
_entity.type
_entity.pdbx_description
1 polymer ?
#
loop_
_entity_poly.entity_id
_entity_poly.type
_entity_poly.pdbx_seq_one_letter_code
_entity_poly.pdbx_strand_id
1 'polypeptide(L)'
;MQTHIYAEAAANKDGYLVADFLTGKAKGAFPDGEVEHFLPLFKNAFPEFCAKHKISVSDYRAFLVRFIAGRNGNRYVITVEDQNGRRSSREYVGRPGKRSEALDELGRRRPKTLDKPVD
;
A
#
# COMPACT_ATOMS: atom_id res chain seq x y z
N MET A 1 -10.82 -17.02 -0.87
CA MET A 1 -9.46 -16.82 -1.42
C MET A 1 -8.76 -15.67 -0.72
N GLN A 2 -8.19 -15.93 0.45
CA GLN A 2 -7.39 -14.97 1.22
C GLN A 2 -6.06 -14.79 0.49
N THR A 3 -5.73 -13.58 0.02
CA THR A 3 -4.42 -13.31 -0.58
C THR A 3 -3.36 -13.50 0.52
N HIS A 4 -2.33 -14.29 0.27
CA HIS A 4 -1.33 -14.72 1.25
C HIS A 4 -0.69 -13.55 2.03
N ILE A 5 -0.53 -12.38 1.39
CA ILE A 5 -0.08 -11.14 2.04
C ILE A 5 -0.90 -10.72 3.27
N TYR A 6 -2.22 -10.93 3.26
CA TYR A 6 -3.07 -10.59 4.41
C TYR A 6 -3.03 -11.67 5.49
N ALA A 7 -2.69 -12.92 5.14
CA ALA A 7 -2.43 -13.97 6.12
C ALA A 7 -1.13 -13.67 6.87
N GLU A 8 -0.08 -13.27 6.15
CA GLU A 8 1.17 -12.82 6.77
C GLU A 8 0.95 -11.59 7.67
N ALA A 9 0.24 -10.58 7.18
CA ALA A 9 -0.10 -9.40 7.97
C ALA A 9 -0.90 -9.74 9.24
N ALA A 10 -1.82 -10.71 9.18
CA ALA A 10 -2.62 -11.15 10.32
C ALA A 10 -1.80 -11.87 11.39
N ALA A 11 -0.74 -12.58 11.00
CA ALA A 11 0.13 -13.31 11.90
C ALA A 11 1.23 -12.42 12.52
N ASN A 12 1.44 -11.21 11.99
CA ASN A 12 2.29 -10.19 12.62
C ASN A 12 1.63 -9.64 13.90
N LYS A 13 2.43 -9.40 14.95
CA LYS A 13 1.99 -8.79 16.22
C LYS A 13 1.26 -7.47 16.04
N ASP A 14 1.66 -6.68 15.04
CA ASP A 14 1.08 -5.37 14.77
C ASP A 14 -0.19 -5.47 13.88
N GLY A 15 -0.48 -6.64 13.30
CA GLY A 15 -1.62 -6.86 12.41
C GLY A 15 -1.49 -6.24 11.01
N TYR A 16 -0.28 -5.81 10.65
CA TYR A 16 0.02 -5.24 9.33
C TYR A 16 1.46 -5.54 8.89
N LEU A 17 1.72 -5.35 7.60
CA LEU A 17 3.08 -5.28 7.03
C LEU A 17 3.18 -4.10 6.07
N VAL A 18 4.40 -3.64 5.82
CA VAL A 18 4.68 -2.49 4.94
C VAL A 18 5.60 -2.94 3.82
N ALA A 19 5.14 -2.89 2.59
CA ALA A 19 5.91 -3.22 1.40
C ALA A 19 6.43 -1.94 0.72
N ASP A 20 7.72 -1.88 0.44
CA ASP A 20 8.35 -0.80 -0.32
C ASP A 20 8.64 -1.29 -1.75
N PHE A 21 7.91 -0.70 -2.70
CA PHE A 21 7.96 -1.08 -4.11
C PHE A 21 9.18 -0.51 -4.83
N LEU A 22 9.85 0.49 -4.26
CA LEU A 22 11.10 1.03 -4.83
C LEU A 22 12.29 0.16 -4.44
N THR A 23 12.32 -0.33 -3.21
CA THR A 23 13.45 -1.13 -2.71
C THR A 23 13.25 -2.64 -2.90
N GLY A 24 12.00 -3.09 -3.06
CA GLY A 24 11.65 -4.51 -3.13
C GLY A 24 11.65 -5.20 -1.77
N LYS A 25 11.57 -4.44 -0.68
CA LYS A 25 11.69 -4.94 0.70
C LYS A 25 10.42 -4.70 1.51
N ALA A 26 10.15 -5.57 2.47
CA ALA A 26 9.01 -5.43 3.37
C ALA A 26 9.46 -5.33 4.84
N LYS A 27 8.74 -4.53 5.62
CA LYS A 27 8.82 -4.50 7.07
C LYS A 27 7.68 -5.31 7.65
N GLY A 28 7.99 -6.25 8.53
CA GLY A 28 7.00 -7.10 9.19
C GLY A 28 6.49 -8.26 8.34
N ALA A 29 7.12 -8.55 7.20
CA ALA A 29 6.97 -9.82 6.50
C ALA A 29 7.73 -10.92 7.26
N PHE A 30 7.34 -12.18 7.05
CA PHE A 30 8.09 -13.31 7.60
C PHE A 30 9.37 -13.56 6.79
N PRO A 31 10.48 -13.93 7.44
CA PRO A 31 11.66 -14.44 6.75
C PRO A 31 11.29 -15.62 5.86
N ASP A 32 11.75 -15.60 4.61
CA ASP A 32 11.43 -16.62 3.59
C ASP A 32 9.91 -16.74 3.30
N GLY A 33 9.15 -15.73 3.71
CA GLY A 33 7.74 -15.58 3.41
C GLY A 33 7.48 -15.26 1.95
N GLU A 34 6.23 -15.41 1.54
CA GLU A 34 5.79 -15.17 0.18
C GLU A 34 5.98 -13.70 -0.21
N VAL A 35 5.74 -12.78 0.73
CA VAL A 35 5.93 -11.35 0.51
C VAL A 35 7.39 -11.00 0.23
N GLU A 36 8.33 -11.56 0.98
CA GLU A 36 9.77 -11.33 0.73
C GLU A 36 10.21 -11.91 -0.62
N HIS A 37 9.64 -13.04 -1.03
CA HIS A 37 9.96 -13.67 -2.31
C HIS A 37 9.44 -12.88 -3.52
N PHE A 38 8.21 -12.36 -3.46
CA PHE A 38 7.59 -11.71 -4.62
C PHE A 38 7.89 -10.22 -4.75
N LEU A 39 8.15 -9.50 -3.66
CA LEU A 39 8.34 -8.05 -3.71
C LEU A 39 9.52 -7.59 -4.60
N PRO A 40 10.65 -8.32 -4.70
CA PRO A 40 11.68 -8.04 -5.69
C PRO A 40 11.19 -8.10 -7.14
N LEU A 41 10.23 -8.97 -7.47
CA LEU A 41 9.65 -9.04 -8.81
C LEU A 41 8.83 -7.77 -9.12
N PHE A 42 8.07 -7.29 -8.14
CA PHE A 42 7.33 -6.03 -8.28
C PHE A 42 8.25 -4.84 -8.45
N LYS A 43 9.37 -4.78 -7.72
CA LYS A 43 10.41 -3.76 -7.94
C LYS A 43 10.92 -3.76 -9.38
N ASN A 44 11.20 -4.95 -9.94
CA ASN A 44 11.70 -5.07 -11.30
C ASN A 44 10.65 -4.65 -12.35
N ALA A 45 9.36 -4.88 -12.08
CA ALA A 45 8.25 -4.45 -12.94
C ALA A 45 7.84 -2.99 -12.75
N PHE A 46 8.26 -2.34 -11.66
CA PHE A 46 7.85 -0.99 -11.30
C PHE A 46 8.21 0.08 -12.36
N PRO A 47 9.39 0.05 -13.02
CA PRO A 47 9.70 0.98 -14.10
C PRO A 47 8.74 0.88 -15.28
N GLU A 48 8.38 -0.34 -15.70
CA GLU A 48 7.42 -0.56 -16.78
C GLU A 48 6.03 -0.06 -16.40
N PHE A 49 5.61 -0.31 -15.16
CA PHE A 49 4.37 0.25 -14.61
C PHE A 49 4.37 1.79 -14.66
N CYS A 50 5.45 2.45 -14.23
CA CYS A 50 5.56 3.91 -14.29
C CYS A 50 5.49 4.42 -15.74
N ALA A 51 6.23 3.79 -16.65
CA ALA A 51 6.25 4.15 -18.07
C ALA A 51 4.87 4.05 -18.72
N LYS A 52 4.09 3.01 -18.40
CA LYS A 52 2.70 2.84 -18.85
C LYS A 52 1.79 4.01 -18.45
N HIS A 53 2.08 4.64 -17.31
CA HIS A 53 1.35 5.79 -16.79
C HIS A 53 1.99 7.14 -17.14
N LYS A 54 3.04 7.16 -17.98
CA LYS A 54 3.80 8.36 -18.38
C LYS A 54 4.44 9.09 -17.19
N ILE A 55 4.91 8.33 -16.21
CA ILE A 55 5.60 8.82 -15.00
C ILE A 55 6.98 8.16 -14.94
N SER A 56 7.98 8.82 -14.34
CA SER A 56 9.30 8.23 -14.08
C SER A 56 9.38 7.62 -12.68
N VAL A 57 10.16 6.56 -12.51
CA VAL A 57 10.48 6.03 -11.16
C VAL A 57 11.17 7.08 -10.31
N SER A 58 11.98 7.96 -10.92
CA SER A 58 12.67 9.06 -10.23
C SER A 58 11.73 10.11 -9.65
N ASP A 59 10.45 10.11 -10.03
CA ASP A 59 9.44 11.01 -9.49
C ASP A 59 8.98 10.56 -8.09
N TYR A 60 9.42 9.39 -7.62
CA TYR A 60 9.10 8.86 -6.31
C TYR A 60 10.34 8.78 -5.41
N ARG A 61 10.27 9.42 -4.24
CA ARG A 61 11.17 9.14 -3.10
C ARG A 61 10.68 7.96 -2.27
N ALA A 62 9.37 7.73 -2.23
CA ALA A 62 8.78 6.58 -1.54
C ALA A 62 7.54 6.07 -2.27
N PHE A 63 7.39 4.75 -2.33
CA PHE A 63 6.16 4.07 -2.75
C PHE A 63 5.91 2.90 -1.79
N LEU A 64 5.19 3.18 -0.72
CA LEU A 64 4.92 2.23 0.36
C LEU A 64 3.48 1.75 0.29
N VAL A 65 3.27 0.46 0.56
CA VAL A 65 1.94 -0.13 0.70
C VAL A 65 1.85 -0.85 2.02
N ARG A 66 1.02 -0.33 2.92
CA ARG A 66 0.71 -0.93 4.21
C ARG A 66 -0.49 -1.84 4.07
N PHE A 67 -0.29 -3.15 4.20
CA PHE A 67 -1.36 -4.16 4.16
C PHE A 67 -1.83 -4.45 5.57
N ILE A 68 -3.13 -4.28 5.82
CA ILE A 68 -3.72 -4.40 7.16
C ILE A 68 -4.77 -5.51 7.15
N ALA A 69 -4.56 -6.52 7.97
CA ALA A 69 -5.54 -7.57 8.22
C ALA A 69 -6.51 -7.08 9.30
N GLY A 70 -7.79 -6.94 8.95
CA GLY A 70 -8.82 -6.42 9.85
C GLY A 70 -9.97 -7.40 10.05
N ARG A 71 -10.56 -7.41 11.26
CA ARG A 71 -11.78 -8.18 11.55
C ARG A 71 -12.95 -7.80 10.63
N ASN A 72 -13.04 -6.53 10.25
CA ASN A 72 -14.08 -6.00 9.37
C ASN A 72 -13.70 -6.06 7.88
N GLY A 73 -12.69 -6.86 7.54
CA GLY A 73 -12.16 -6.99 6.19
C GLY A 73 -10.77 -6.38 6.03
N ASN A 74 -10.12 -6.85 4.97
CA ASN A 74 -8.77 -6.42 4.60
C ASN A 74 -8.79 -5.05 3.95
N ARG A 75 -7.74 -4.27 4.24
CA ARG A 75 -7.52 -2.95 3.65
C ARG A 75 -6.04 -2.73 3.41
N TYR A 76 -5.73 -1.80 2.52
CA TYR A 76 -4.36 -1.36 2.31
C TYR A 76 -4.29 0.15 2.16
N VAL A 77 -3.17 0.72 2.60
CA VAL A 77 -2.88 2.15 2.46
C VAL A 77 -1.68 2.29 1.55
N ILE A 78 -1.84 3.04 0.46
CA ILE A 78 -0.71 3.43 -0.39
C ILE A 78 -0.23 4.79 0.08
N THR A 79 1.08 4.90 0.34
CA THR A 79 1.77 6.13 0.68
C THR A 79 2.81 6.41 -0.38
N VAL A 80 2.69 7.56 -1.04
CA VAL A 80 3.68 8.03 -2.03
C VAL A 80 4.32 9.32 -1.54
N GLU A 81 5.62 9.46 -1.78
CA GLU A 81 6.36 10.70 -1.59
C GLU A 81 7.01 11.06 -2.91
N ASP A 82 6.77 12.29 -3.39
CA ASP A 82 7.41 12.79 -4.62
C ASP A 82 8.84 13.30 -4.37
N GLN A 83 9.57 13.62 -5.45
CA GLN A 83 10.92 14.17 -5.39
C GLN A 83 11.03 15.51 -4.62
N ASN A 84 9.93 16.25 -4.49
CA ASN A 84 9.87 17.51 -3.75
C ASN A 84 9.54 17.29 -2.25
N GLY A 85 9.41 16.04 -1.80
CA GLY A 85 9.06 15.68 -0.43
C GLY A 85 7.57 15.78 -0.13
N ARG A 86 6.71 16.00 -1.13
CA ARG A 86 5.27 16.01 -0.93
C ARG A 86 4.79 14.58 -0.75
N ARG A 87 4.24 14.30 0.43
CA ARG A 87 3.78 12.97 0.83
C ARG A 87 2.27 12.89 0.91
N SER A 88 1.69 11.80 0.43
CA SER A 88 0.24 11.57 0.53
C SER A 88 -0.08 10.09 0.69
N SER A 89 -1.14 9.81 1.45
CA SER A 89 -1.64 8.45 1.65
C SER A 89 -3.09 8.29 1.22
N ARG A 90 -3.44 7.10 0.73
CA ARG A 90 -4.80 6.74 0.31
C ARG A 90 -5.14 5.33 0.78
N GLU A 91 -6.26 5.19 1.46
CA GLU A 91 -6.78 3.90 1.94
C GLU A 91 -7.74 3.28 0.91
N TYR A 92 -7.59 1.98 0.72
CA TYR A 92 -8.37 1.15 -0.18
C TYR A 92 -8.90 -0.07 0.58
N VAL A 93 -10.15 -0.45 0.32
CA VAL A 93 -10.88 -1.49 1.07
C VAL A 93 -11.60 -2.46 0.13
N GLY A 94 -11.82 -3.68 0.63
CA GLY A 94 -12.63 -4.71 -0.05
C GLY A 94 -11.99 -5.30 -1.32
N ARG A 95 -12.77 -6.05 -2.09
CA ARG A 95 -12.39 -6.56 -3.42
C ARG A 95 -13.17 -5.79 -4.48
N PRO A 96 -12.54 -5.15 -5.48
CA PRO A 96 -11.15 -5.22 -5.95
C PRO A 96 -10.21 -4.11 -5.42
N GLY A 97 -10.39 -3.64 -4.18
CA GLY A 97 -9.66 -2.48 -3.66
C GLY A 97 -10.28 -1.17 -4.10
N LYS A 98 -11.52 -0.89 -3.66
CA LYS A 98 -12.15 0.40 -3.91
C LYS A 98 -11.51 1.44 -3.00
N ARG A 99 -11.32 2.66 -3.50
CA ARG A 99 -10.88 3.77 -2.66
C ARG A 99 -11.89 3.94 -1.53
N SER A 100 -11.41 4.03 -0.29
CA SER A 100 -12.26 4.27 0.87
C SER A 100 -12.98 5.61 0.75
N GLU A 101 -14.22 5.65 1.20
CA GLU A 101 -15.07 6.84 1.19
C GLU A 101 -15.45 7.19 2.64
N ALA A 102 -15.56 8.49 2.91
CA ALA A 102 -16.10 9.05 4.13
C ALA A 102 -17.25 10.01 3.78
N LEU A 103 -18.17 10.24 4.71
CA LEU A 103 -19.19 11.27 4.55
C LEU A 103 -18.59 12.63 4.91
N ASP A 104 -18.80 13.64 4.07
CA ASP A 104 -18.53 15.03 4.46
C ASP A 104 -19.62 15.57 5.40
N GLU A 105 -19.42 16.79 5.93
CA GLU A 105 -20.37 17.46 6.84
C GLU A 105 -21.79 17.61 6.25
N LEU A 106 -21.91 17.47 4.92
CA LEU A 106 -23.16 17.57 4.17
C LEU A 106 -23.71 16.19 3.79
N GLY A 107 -23.16 15.11 4.34
CA GLY A 107 -23.61 13.73 4.11
C GLY A 107 -23.25 13.16 2.73
N ARG A 108 -22.33 13.78 1.99
CA ARG A 108 -21.92 13.31 0.66
C ARG A 108 -20.75 12.36 0.78
N ARG A 109 -20.73 11.29 -0.02
CA ARG A 109 -19.57 10.38 -0.08
C ARG A 109 -18.40 11.05 -0.78
N ARG A 110 -17.27 11.12 -0.08
CA ARG A 110 -16.00 11.69 -0.57
C ARG A 110 -14.88 10.67 -0.37
N PRO A 111 -13.88 10.63 -1.26
CA PRO A 111 -12.65 9.89 -1.00
C PRO A 111 -12.08 10.24 0.37
N LYS A 112 -11.86 9.23 1.21
CA LYS A 112 -11.26 9.42 2.52
C LYS A 112 -9.82 9.92 2.32
N THR A 113 -9.54 11.08 2.88
CA THR A 113 -8.18 11.61 2.98
C THR A 113 -7.63 11.20 4.34
N LEU A 114 -6.44 10.63 4.37
CA LEU A 114 -5.74 10.41 5.63
C LEU A 114 -5.01 11.70 5.97
N ASP A 115 -5.32 12.28 7.14
CA ASP A 115 -4.75 13.56 7.58
C ASP A 115 -3.24 13.50 7.81
N LYS A 116 -2.70 12.29 8.03
CA LYS A 116 -1.27 12.02 8.17
C LYS A 116 -0.86 10.83 7.31
N PRO A 117 0.31 10.90 6.64
CA PRO A 117 0.88 9.75 5.99
C PRO A 117 1.11 8.61 6.98
N VAL A 118 0.89 7.37 6.52
CA VAL A 118 1.06 6.17 7.33
C VAL A 118 2.01 5.23 6.61
N ASP A 119 3.04 4.79 7.33
CA ASP A 119 4.01 3.80 6.87
C ASP A 119 3.62 2.41 7.34
#